data_AF-A0A1F7IG06-F1
#
_entry.id   AF-A0A1F7IG06-F1
#
_cell.length_a   1.000
_cell.length_b   1.000
_cell.length_c   1.000
_cell.angle_alpha   90.00
_cell.angle_beta   90.00
_cell.angle_gamma   90.00
#
_symmetry.space_group_name_H-M   'P 1'
#
loop_
_entity.id
_entity.type
_entity.pdbx_description
1 polymer ?
#
loop_
_entity_poly.entity_id
_entity_poly.type
_entity_poly.pdbx_seq_one_letter_code
_entity_poly.pdbx_strand_id
1 'polypeptide(L)'
;MLCPNCKEKFNSDVVDGQNILHCSNCGGTFFQENGINRISVQSAQNLASDLKTNDISNAEKLCPRDQTLLVPFRSEESVPADVTLLYCATCKGIFTQANDLLIFKKAQAAKIDYFKLWNIPLPSIKSIAVLSVMLFVSVLSLTVYTYFQRQNIYFIQASDQIKNIYITSANRYLFISFKTVLPLRSHIVFTDVTTNQTVEKILSSKPATLHLLTTGDINIDDEIYYQIVLTDVNGAETKTEIKRLELK
;
A
#
# COMPACT_ATOMS: atom_id res chain seq x y z
N MET A 1 -25.05 -22.72 -25.54
CA MET A 1 -25.56 -22.05 -24.33
C MET A 1 -26.99 -21.60 -24.62
N LEU A 2 -27.91 -21.67 -23.65
CA LEU A 2 -29.33 -21.34 -23.84
C LEU A 2 -29.66 -19.97 -23.25
N CYS A 3 -30.63 -19.29 -23.86
CA CYS A 3 -31.13 -18.01 -23.43
C CYS A 3 -31.92 -18.15 -22.12
N PRO A 4 -31.62 -17.35 -21.08
CA PRO A 4 -32.37 -17.41 -19.82
C PRO A 4 -33.85 -17.06 -19.98
N ASN A 5 -34.19 -16.20 -20.95
CA ASN A 5 -35.56 -15.73 -21.19
C ASN A 5 -36.45 -16.71 -21.96
N CYS A 6 -35.96 -17.27 -23.07
CA CYS A 6 -36.80 -18.09 -23.97
C CYS A 6 -36.26 -19.50 -24.21
N LYS A 7 -35.14 -19.86 -23.55
CA LYS A 7 -34.44 -21.15 -23.70
C LYS A 7 -33.93 -21.49 -25.11
N GLU A 8 -34.09 -20.59 -26.07
CA GLU A 8 -33.46 -20.70 -27.39
C GLU A 8 -31.94 -20.63 -27.33
N LYS A 9 -31.27 -21.15 -28.35
CA LYS A 9 -29.80 -21.12 -28.43
C LYS A 9 -29.28 -19.69 -28.58
N PHE A 10 -28.25 -19.34 -27.81
CA PHE A 10 -27.50 -18.11 -28.03
C PHE A 10 -26.58 -18.21 -29.25
N ASN A 11 -26.49 -17.12 -29.99
CA ASN A 11 -25.46 -16.85 -30.99
C ASN A 11 -24.29 -16.13 -30.32
N SER A 12 -23.07 -16.55 -30.61
CA SER A 12 -21.88 -15.81 -30.17
C SER A 12 -21.54 -14.79 -31.24
N ASP A 13 -21.35 -13.54 -30.84
CA ASP A 13 -21.03 -12.45 -31.78
C ASP A 13 -20.03 -11.46 -31.16
N VAL A 14 -19.44 -10.62 -32.00
CA VAL A 14 -18.52 -9.56 -31.60
C VAL A 14 -19.10 -8.20 -31.99
N VAL A 15 -19.51 -7.42 -31.00
CA VAL A 15 -20.12 -6.10 -31.18
C VAL A 15 -19.28 -5.06 -30.46
N ASP A 16 -18.85 -4.03 -31.18
CA ASP A 16 -17.92 -2.99 -30.68
C ASP A 16 -16.68 -3.59 -29.98
N GLY A 17 -16.14 -4.68 -30.56
CA GLY A 17 -15.00 -5.41 -30.02
C GLY A 17 -15.28 -6.19 -28.73
N GLN A 18 -16.56 -6.34 -28.32
CA GLN A 18 -16.96 -7.14 -27.17
C GLN A 18 -17.57 -8.47 -27.60
N ASN A 19 -17.09 -9.56 -27.01
CA ASN A 19 -17.68 -10.88 -27.18
C ASN A 19 -19.00 -10.95 -26.40
N ILE A 20 -20.10 -11.15 -27.11
CA ILE A 20 -21.45 -11.24 -26.55
C ILE A 20 -22.10 -12.57 -26.88
N LEU A 21 -23.10 -12.95 -26.08
CA LEU A 21 -24.05 -14.00 -26.43
C LEU A 21 -25.41 -13.33 -26.67
N HIS A 22 -25.88 -13.34 -27.91
CA HIS A 22 -27.13 -12.68 -28.33
C HIS A 22 -28.17 -13.70 -28.78
N CYS A 23 -29.44 -13.48 -28.38
CA CYS A 23 -30.55 -14.35 -28.75
C CYS A 23 -31.48 -13.62 -29.72
N SER A 24 -31.42 -13.97 -31.00
CA SER A 24 -32.26 -13.42 -32.08
C SER A 24 -33.75 -13.80 -32.00
N ASN A 25 -34.19 -14.48 -30.93
CA ASN A 25 -35.61 -14.78 -30.72
C ASN A 25 -36.25 -13.73 -29.80
N CYS A 26 -35.74 -13.59 -28.58
CA CYS A 26 -36.26 -12.63 -27.59
C CYS A 26 -35.41 -11.34 -27.47
N GLY A 27 -34.37 -11.18 -28.31
CA GLY A 27 -33.43 -10.07 -28.27
C GLY A 27 -32.58 -9.95 -26.99
N GLY A 28 -32.64 -10.95 -26.10
CA GLY A 28 -31.87 -10.98 -24.87
C GLY A 28 -30.37 -11.10 -25.16
N THR A 29 -29.56 -10.34 -24.44
CA THR A 29 -28.10 -10.31 -24.64
C THR A 29 -27.38 -10.53 -23.32
N PHE A 30 -26.37 -11.40 -23.33
CA PHE A 30 -25.47 -11.62 -22.22
C PHE A 30 -24.08 -11.07 -22.56
N PHE A 31 -23.62 -10.16 -21.70
CA PHE A 31 -22.32 -9.54 -21.75
C PHE A 31 -21.38 -10.18 -20.73
N GLN A 32 -20.12 -10.32 -21.11
CA GLN A 32 -19.05 -10.62 -20.16
C GLN A 32 -18.82 -9.43 -19.22
N GLU A 33 -17.98 -9.62 -18.20
CA GLU A 33 -17.63 -8.58 -17.23
C GLU A 33 -17.27 -7.26 -17.93
N ASN A 34 -17.93 -6.17 -17.52
CA ASN A 34 -17.78 -4.82 -18.08
C ASN A 34 -18.12 -4.65 -19.58
N GLY A 35 -18.57 -5.69 -20.27
CA GLY A 35 -18.85 -5.66 -21.72
C GLY A 35 -20.00 -4.70 -22.09
N ILE A 36 -21.07 -4.67 -21.28
CA ILE A 36 -22.25 -3.82 -21.54
C ILE A 36 -21.91 -2.31 -21.55
N ASN A 37 -20.87 -1.90 -20.82
CA ASN A 37 -20.44 -0.50 -20.75
C ASN A 37 -19.65 -0.06 -21.99
N ARG A 38 -19.18 -1.00 -22.81
CA ARG A 38 -18.29 -0.74 -23.95
C ARG A 38 -18.99 -0.71 -25.31
N ILE A 39 -20.25 -1.13 -25.37
CA ILE A 39 -21.05 -1.03 -26.59
C ILE A 39 -21.64 0.38 -26.77
N SER A 40 -21.87 0.78 -28.01
CA SER A 40 -22.49 2.04 -28.39
C SER A 40 -24.02 1.99 -28.30
N VAL A 41 -24.67 3.16 -28.31
CA VAL A 41 -26.14 3.26 -28.39
C VAL A 41 -26.66 2.67 -29.71
N GLN A 42 -25.93 2.87 -30.81
CA GLN A 42 -26.30 2.33 -32.12
C GLN A 42 -26.27 0.79 -32.11
N SER A 43 -25.22 0.21 -31.54
CA SER A 43 -25.09 -1.24 -31.42
C SER A 43 -26.19 -1.83 -30.53
N ALA A 44 -26.53 -1.16 -29.43
CA ALA A 44 -27.68 -1.55 -28.59
C ALA A 44 -29.01 -1.48 -29.36
N GLN A 45 -29.21 -0.45 -30.18
CA GLN A 45 -30.40 -0.32 -31.02
C GLN A 45 -30.51 -1.46 -32.04
N ASN A 46 -29.39 -1.83 -32.69
CA ASN A 46 -29.35 -2.94 -33.64
C ASN A 46 -29.68 -4.27 -32.96
N LEU A 47 -29.06 -4.55 -31.80
CA LEU A 47 -29.34 -5.75 -31.02
C LEU A 47 -30.79 -5.80 -30.52
N ALA A 48 -31.36 -4.67 -30.12
CA ALA A 48 -32.75 -4.60 -29.70
C ALA A 48 -33.73 -4.84 -30.86
N SER A 49 -33.36 -4.49 -32.09
CA SER A 49 -34.19 -4.68 -33.28
C SER A 49 -34.21 -6.10 -33.83
N ASP A 50 -33.29 -6.98 -33.41
CA ASP A 50 -33.24 -8.41 -33.81
C ASP A 50 -34.24 -9.30 -33.02
N LEU A 51 -35.07 -8.68 -32.19
CA LEU A 51 -36.17 -9.29 -31.45
C LEU A 51 -37.27 -9.79 -32.40
N LYS A 52 -37.69 -11.06 -32.24
CA LYS A 52 -38.82 -11.66 -32.97
C LYS A 52 -40.07 -11.88 -32.11
N THR A 53 -39.90 -12.17 -30.83
CA THR A 53 -41.00 -12.39 -29.88
C THR A 53 -40.77 -11.71 -28.54
N ASN A 54 -41.84 -11.16 -27.97
CA ASN A 54 -41.86 -10.61 -26.62
C ASN A 54 -42.14 -11.67 -25.54
N ASP A 55 -42.24 -12.94 -25.92
CA ASP A 55 -42.49 -14.02 -24.98
C ASP A 55 -41.27 -14.25 -24.08
N ILE A 56 -41.45 -13.94 -22.79
CA ILE A 56 -40.42 -14.07 -21.76
C ILE A 56 -40.90 -15.09 -20.74
N SER A 57 -40.04 -16.06 -20.43
CA SER A 57 -40.29 -17.00 -19.35
C SER A 57 -40.26 -16.29 -17.99
N ASN A 58 -41.26 -16.58 -17.16
CA ASN A 58 -41.31 -16.18 -15.75
C ASN A 58 -40.45 -17.08 -14.84
N ALA A 59 -39.79 -18.09 -15.39
CA ALA A 59 -38.91 -18.97 -14.63
C ALA A 59 -37.64 -18.24 -14.17
N GLU A 60 -36.98 -18.83 -13.18
CA GLU A 60 -35.67 -18.38 -12.73
C GLU A 60 -34.66 -18.34 -13.90
N LYS A 61 -33.91 -17.25 -13.97
CA LYS A 61 -32.98 -16.97 -15.05
C LYS A 61 -31.58 -17.39 -14.61
N LEU A 62 -31.03 -18.42 -15.25
CA LEU A 62 -29.70 -18.94 -14.96
C LEU A 62 -28.65 -18.36 -15.91
N CYS A 63 -27.43 -18.18 -15.43
CA CYS A 63 -26.32 -17.70 -16.23
C CYS A 63 -25.99 -18.71 -17.35
N PRO A 64 -25.88 -18.27 -18.62
CA PRO A 64 -25.60 -19.17 -19.73
C PRO A 64 -24.21 -19.83 -19.68
N ARG A 65 -23.28 -19.28 -18.90
CA ARG A 65 -21.90 -19.80 -18.77
C ARG A 65 -21.72 -20.80 -17.65
N ASP A 66 -22.22 -20.46 -16.46
CA ASP A 66 -21.94 -21.20 -15.21
C ASP A 66 -23.21 -21.72 -14.51
N GLN A 67 -24.40 -21.46 -15.07
CA GLN A 67 -25.71 -21.83 -14.51
C GLN A 67 -26.03 -21.24 -13.13
N THR A 68 -25.24 -20.28 -12.63
CA THR A 68 -25.57 -19.54 -11.41
C THR A 68 -26.85 -18.73 -11.62
N LEU A 69 -27.69 -18.64 -10.59
CA LEU A 69 -28.88 -17.79 -10.62
C LEU A 69 -28.49 -16.33 -10.89
N LEU A 70 -29.13 -15.72 -11.89
CA LEU A 70 -28.98 -14.30 -12.20
C LEU A 70 -29.88 -13.48 -11.29
N VAL A 71 -29.31 -12.47 -10.66
CA VAL A 71 -30.00 -11.60 -9.71
C VAL A 71 -30.11 -10.17 -10.24
N PRO A 72 -31.16 -9.40 -9.91
CA PRO A 72 -31.24 -8.00 -10.29
C PRO A 72 -30.01 -7.21 -9.86
N PHE A 73 -29.41 -6.47 -10.80
CA PHE A 73 -28.27 -5.61 -10.53
C PHE A 73 -28.75 -4.35 -9.80
N ARG A 74 -28.44 -4.26 -8.50
CA ARG A 74 -28.83 -3.14 -7.65
C ARG A 74 -27.76 -2.06 -7.68
N SER A 75 -27.90 -1.09 -8.57
CA SER A 75 -27.13 0.16 -8.55
C SER A 75 -28.07 1.33 -8.79
N GLU A 76 -28.57 1.91 -7.70
CA GLU A 76 -29.62 2.95 -7.70
C GLU A 76 -29.23 4.20 -8.49
N GLU A 77 -27.93 4.53 -8.60
CA GLU A 77 -27.45 5.72 -9.32
C GLU A 77 -27.05 5.48 -10.78
N SER A 78 -26.89 4.22 -11.20
CA SER A 78 -26.30 3.88 -12.52
C SER A 78 -27.25 3.17 -13.46
N VAL A 79 -28.40 2.69 -12.97
CA VAL A 79 -29.42 2.00 -13.77
C VAL A 79 -30.77 2.72 -13.60
N PRO A 80 -31.45 3.12 -14.69
CA PRO A 80 -32.79 3.69 -14.62
C PRO A 80 -33.78 2.77 -13.90
N ALA A 81 -34.78 3.35 -13.21
CA ALA A 81 -35.75 2.59 -12.41
C ALA A 81 -36.61 1.62 -13.25
N ASP A 82 -36.77 1.89 -14.54
CA ASP A 82 -37.52 1.11 -15.52
C ASP A 82 -36.67 0.05 -16.26
N VAL A 83 -35.39 -0.08 -15.92
CA VAL A 83 -34.45 -1.00 -16.59
C VAL A 83 -34.11 -2.17 -15.67
N THR A 84 -34.29 -3.39 -16.20
CA THR A 84 -33.87 -4.61 -15.49
C THR A 84 -32.58 -5.19 -16.06
N LEU A 85 -31.48 -5.05 -15.32
CA LEU A 85 -30.22 -5.76 -15.59
C LEU A 85 -30.07 -6.94 -14.63
N LEU A 86 -29.64 -8.09 -15.15
CA LEU A 86 -29.50 -9.33 -14.39
C LEU A 86 -28.03 -9.74 -14.32
N TYR A 87 -27.48 -9.80 -13.12
CA TYR A 87 -26.06 -9.98 -12.85
C TYR A 87 -25.75 -11.40 -12.36
N CYS A 88 -24.65 -11.96 -12.85
CA CYS A 88 -24.09 -13.22 -12.35
C CYS A 88 -23.01 -12.94 -11.28
N ALA A 89 -23.21 -13.46 -10.07
CA ALA A 89 -22.24 -13.33 -8.99
C ALA A 89 -20.90 -14.05 -9.24
N THR A 90 -20.92 -15.13 -10.03
CA THR A 90 -19.77 -15.99 -10.31
C THR A 90 -18.91 -15.43 -11.44
N CYS A 91 -19.43 -15.39 -12.68
CA CYS A 91 -18.66 -14.91 -13.83
C CYS A 91 -18.71 -13.40 -14.07
N LYS A 92 -19.38 -12.63 -13.20
CA LYS A 92 -19.49 -11.15 -13.26
C LYS A 92 -20.16 -10.61 -14.54
N GLY A 93 -20.84 -11.48 -15.29
CA GLY A 93 -21.55 -11.13 -16.51
C GLY A 93 -22.90 -10.48 -16.26
N ILE A 94 -23.41 -9.76 -17.26
CA ILE A 94 -24.70 -9.08 -17.20
C ILE A 94 -25.57 -9.57 -18.35
N PHE A 95 -26.76 -10.05 -18.01
CA PHE A 95 -27.84 -10.32 -18.93
C PHE A 95 -28.84 -9.17 -18.94
N THR A 96 -29.34 -8.82 -20.11
CA THR A 96 -30.34 -7.76 -20.29
C THR A 96 -31.30 -8.14 -21.40
N GLN A 97 -32.53 -7.63 -21.30
CA GLN A 97 -33.52 -7.74 -22.37
C GLN A 97 -33.24 -6.71 -23.48
N ALA A 98 -33.88 -6.89 -24.63
CA ALA A 98 -33.72 -6.02 -25.79
C ALA A 98 -34.00 -4.54 -25.47
N ASN A 99 -35.18 -4.25 -24.92
CA ASN A 99 -35.59 -2.88 -24.64
C ASN A 99 -34.81 -2.28 -23.45
N ASP A 100 -34.60 -3.07 -22.39
CA ASP A 100 -33.81 -2.69 -21.22
C ASP A 100 -32.39 -2.23 -21.63
N LEU A 101 -31.76 -2.94 -22.58
CA LEU A 101 -30.44 -2.60 -23.07
C LEU A 101 -30.42 -1.23 -23.74
N LEU A 102 -31.41 -0.96 -24.60
CA LEU A 102 -31.50 0.31 -25.31
C LEU A 102 -31.74 1.48 -24.36
N ILE A 103 -32.68 1.34 -23.43
CA ILE A 103 -32.99 2.37 -22.42
C ILE A 103 -31.76 2.64 -21.56
N PHE A 104 -31.09 1.58 -21.10
CA PHE A 104 -29.85 1.69 -20.33
C PHE A 104 -28.78 2.50 -21.06
N LYS A 105 -28.51 2.21 -22.34
CA LYS A 105 -27.48 2.92 -23.11
C LYS A 105 -27.87 4.36 -23.42
N LYS A 106 -29.14 4.64 -23.68
CA LYS A 106 -29.64 6.01 -23.85
C LYS A 106 -29.49 6.83 -22.56
N ALA A 107 -29.80 6.24 -21.40
CA ALA A 107 -29.63 6.88 -20.11
C ALA A 107 -28.14 7.14 -19.78
N GLN A 108 -27.25 6.19 -20.08
CA GLN A 108 -25.80 6.39 -19.95
C GLN A 108 -25.31 7.55 -20.83
N ALA A 109 -25.75 7.59 -22.10
CA ALA A 109 -25.38 8.66 -23.03
C ALA A 109 -25.88 10.02 -22.53
N ALA A 110 -27.15 10.11 -22.10
CA ALA A 110 -27.73 11.33 -21.55
C ALA A 110 -27.00 11.82 -20.28
N LYS A 111 -26.58 10.90 -19.39
CA LYS A 111 -25.77 11.24 -18.21
C LYS A 111 -24.42 11.83 -18.62
N ILE A 112 -23.73 11.20 -19.58
CA ILE A 112 -22.46 11.71 -20.12
C ILE A 112 -22.64 13.08 -20.74
N ASP A 113 -23.69 13.27 -21.54
CA ASP A 113 -23.96 14.54 -22.22
C ASP A 113 -24.36 15.64 -21.23
N TYR A 114 -25.09 15.32 -20.17
CA TYR A 114 -25.32 16.23 -19.05
C TYR A 114 -23.99 16.71 -18.44
N PHE A 115 -23.07 15.81 -18.09
CA PHE A 115 -21.76 16.20 -17.53
C PHE A 115 -20.94 17.05 -18.51
N LYS A 116 -20.98 16.75 -19.82
CA LYS A 116 -20.31 17.55 -20.86
C LYS A 116 -20.92 18.95 -21.01
N LEU A 117 -22.25 19.05 -21.07
CA LEU A 117 -22.97 20.31 -21.27
C LEU A 117 -22.78 21.27 -20.09
N TRP A 118 -22.74 20.73 -18.86
CA TRP A 118 -22.62 21.52 -17.64
C TRP A 118 -21.16 21.78 -17.23
N ASN A 119 -20.16 21.42 -18.05
CA ASN A 119 -18.74 21.56 -17.75
C ASN A 119 -18.33 21.01 -16.37
N ILE A 120 -19.10 20.08 -15.82
CA ILE A 120 -18.77 19.41 -14.56
C ILE A 120 -17.66 18.41 -14.93
N PRO A 121 -16.42 18.59 -14.44
CA PRO A 121 -15.32 17.72 -14.84
C PRO A 121 -15.62 16.30 -14.36
N LEU A 122 -15.88 15.39 -15.30
CA LEU A 122 -15.77 13.96 -15.01
C LEU A 122 -14.38 13.75 -14.38
N PRO A 123 -14.27 13.03 -13.24
CA PRO A 123 -12.98 12.81 -12.61
C PRO A 123 -12.07 12.14 -13.62
N SER A 124 -11.19 12.93 -14.22
CA SER A 124 -10.35 12.44 -15.29
C SER A 124 -9.36 11.45 -14.68
N ILE A 125 -9.03 10.38 -15.40
CA ILE A 125 -8.01 9.41 -14.95
C ILE A 125 -6.70 10.14 -14.57
N LYS A 126 -6.41 11.27 -15.22
CA LYS A 126 -5.28 12.15 -14.91
C LYS A 126 -5.40 12.79 -13.52
N SER A 127 -6.59 13.23 -13.12
CA SER A 127 -6.84 13.81 -11.79
C SER A 127 -6.61 12.79 -10.67
N ILE A 128 -7.03 11.53 -10.88
CA ILE A 128 -6.81 10.44 -9.91
C ILE A 128 -5.32 10.08 -9.84
N ALA A 129 -4.63 10.02 -10.99
CA ALA A 129 -3.20 9.74 -11.04
C ALA A 129 -2.38 10.83 -10.32
N VAL A 130 -2.70 12.11 -10.52
CA VAL A 130 -2.00 13.23 -9.84
C VAL A 130 -2.19 13.14 -8.33
N LEU A 131 -3.40 12.87 -7.84
CA LEU A 131 -3.66 12.70 -6.41
C LEU A 131 -2.90 11.51 -5.81
N SER A 132 -2.87 10.38 -6.53
CA SER A 132 -2.12 9.19 -6.10
C SER A 132 -0.61 9.46 -6.01
N VAL A 133 -0.04 10.18 -6.98
CA VAL A 133 1.39 10.54 -6.99
C VAL A 133 1.71 11.50 -5.85
N MET A 134 0.88 12.52 -5.64
CA MET A 134 1.04 13.46 -4.52
C MET A 134 1.04 12.74 -3.17
N LEU A 135 0.11 11.82 -2.95
CA LEU A 135 0.01 11.06 -1.71
C LEU A 135 1.24 10.18 -1.50
N PHE A 136 1.71 9.51 -2.56
CA PHE A 136 2.92 8.69 -2.50
C PHE A 136 4.17 9.51 -2.15
N VAL A 137 4.36 10.67 -2.78
CA VAL A 137 5.48 11.59 -2.48
C VAL A 137 5.41 12.12 -1.04
N SER A 138 4.21 12.42 -0.56
CA SER A 138 3.98 12.91 0.81
C SER A 138 4.39 11.87 1.85
N VAL A 139 3.96 10.61 1.66
CA VAL A 139 4.30 9.50 2.56
C VAL A 139 5.80 9.22 2.55
N LEU A 140 6.43 9.18 1.38
CA LEU A 140 7.88 9.00 1.25
C LEU A 140 8.68 10.10 1.95
N SER A 141 8.23 11.35 1.82
CA SER A 141 8.90 12.49 2.45
C SER A 141 8.80 12.40 3.98
N LEU A 142 7.64 11.97 4.51
CA LEU A 142 7.44 11.79 5.94
C LEU A 142 8.26 10.62 6.50
N THR A 143 8.37 9.49 5.79
CA THR A 143 9.16 8.33 6.25
C THR A 143 10.65 8.64 6.25
N VAL A 144 11.17 9.33 5.23
CA VAL A 144 12.56 9.77 5.19
C VAL A 144 12.85 10.78 6.32
N TYR A 145 11.97 11.77 6.51
CA TYR A 145 12.12 12.76 7.58
C TYR A 145 12.15 12.11 8.98
N THR A 146 11.22 11.18 9.25
CA THR A 146 11.16 10.48 10.54
C THR A 146 12.36 9.54 10.75
N TYR A 147 12.90 8.93 9.70
CA TYR A 147 14.12 8.12 9.78
C TYR A 147 15.34 8.96 10.16
N PHE A 148 15.54 10.11 9.50
CA PHE A 148 16.64 11.03 9.82
C PHE A 148 16.51 11.62 11.23
N GLN A 149 15.31 12.01 11.66
CA GLN A 149 15.05 12.46 13.04
C GLN A 149 15.42 11.39 14.07
N ARG A 150 15.07 10.12 13.84
CA ARG A 150 15.40 9.03 14.76
C ARG A 150 16.90 8.84 14.95
N GLN A 151 17.70 8.91 13.89
CA GLN A 151 19.15 8.78 14.00
C GLN A 151 19.78 9.88 14.87
N ASN A 152 19.28 11.11 14.79
CA ASN A 152 19.79 12.23 15.58
C ASN A 152 19.39 12.16 17.07
N ILE A 153 18.22 11.59 17.39
CA ILE A 153 17.73 11.48 18.78
C ILE A 153 18.55 10.46 19.60
N TYR A 154 19.01 9.36 19.00
CA TYR A 154 19.82 8.37 19.73
C TYR A 154 21.19 8.93 20.15
N PHE A 155 21.81 9.81 19.35
CA PHE A 155 23.11 10.39 19.68
C PHE A 155 23.08 11.27 20.96
N ILE A 156 22.03 12.09 21.10
CA ILE A 156 21.86 13.00 22.25
C ILE A 156 21.50 12.21 23.52
N GLN A 157 20.75 11.11 23.39
CA GLN A 157 20.33 10.31 24.53
C GLN A 157 21.47 9.59 25.25
N ALA A 158 22.50 9.04 24.57
CA ALA A 158 23.59 8.35 25.28
C ALA A 158 24.38 9.27 26.21
N SER A 159 24.62 10.53 25.80
CA SER A 159 25.32 11.49 26.65
C SER A 159 24.49 11.86 27.88
N ASP A 160 23.18 12.06 27.71
CA ASP A 160 22.25 12.33 28.80
C ASP A 160 22.10 11.15 29.78
N GLN A 161 22.27 9.91 29.28
CA GLN A 161 22.22 8.72 30.12
C GLN A 161 23.46 8.55 31.01
N ILE A 162 24.60 9.14 30.66
CA ILE A 162 25.86 8.97 31.38
C ILE A 162 26.12 10.16 32.31
N LYS A 163 26.27 9.87 33.60
CA LYS A 163 26.62 10.85 34.64
C LYS A 163 28.02 10.59 35.17
N ASN A 164 28.77 11.68 35.39
CA ASN A 164 30.05 11.70 36.08
C ASN A 164 31.07 10.70 35.50
N ILE A 165 31.50 10.94 34.26
CA ILE A 165 32.60 10.17 33.66
C ILE A 165 33.90 10.60 34.34
N TYR A 166 34.57 9.65 34.99
CA TYR A 166 35.91 9.81 35.53
C TYR A 166 36.88 8.95 34.75
N ILE A 167 37.88 9.60 34.18
CA ILE A 167 39.00 8.97 33.48
C ILE A 167 40.27 9.44 34.18
N THR A 168 41.07 8.49 34.66
CA THR A 168 42.36 8.78 35.28
C THR A 168 43.35 7.67 34.91
N SER A 169 44.64 7.96 35.05
CA SER A 169 45.70 7.01 34.77
C SER A 169 46.62 6.86 35.97
N ALA A 170 47.07 5.64 36.22
CA ALA A 170 48.20 5.39 37.12
C ALA A 170 49.25 4.58 36.37
N ASN A 171 50.39 5.21 36.08
CA ASN A 171 51.47 4.63 35.28
C ASN A 171 50.93 4.18 33.89
N ARG A 172 51.01 2.89 33.55
CA ARG A 172 50.50 2.32 32.30
C ARG A 172 49.02 1.93 32.31
N TYR A 173 48.32 2.14 33.42
CA TYR A 173 46.93 1.69 33.57
C TYR A 173 45.97 2.86 33.45
N LEU A 174 44.95 2.68 32.61
CA LEU A 174 43.83 3.57 32.44
C LEU A 174 42.65 3.06 33.26
N PHE A 175 42.06 3.95 34.06
CA PHE A 175 40.87 3.71 34.85
C PHE A 175 39.73 4.57 34.32
N ILE A 176 38.63 3.93 33.95
CA ILE A 176 37.42 4.61 33.48
C ILE A 176 36.27 4.15 34.35
N SER A 177 35.52 5.13 34.87
CA SER A 177 34.29 4.88 35.59
C SER A 177 33.21 5.86 35.23
N PHE A 178 31.97 5.38 35.11
CA PHE A 178 30.81 6.25 34.95
C PHE A 178 29.55 5.56 35.47
N LYS A 179 28.50 6.35 35.68
CA LYS A 179 27.18 5.84 36.06
C LYS A 179 26.15 6.11 34.98
N THR A 180 25.24 5.19 34.78
CA THR A 180 24.07 5.37 33.90
C THR A 180 22.79 5.52 34.71
N VAL A 181 21.81 6.24 34.17
CA VAL A 181 20.48 6.38 34.80
C VAL A 181 19.72 5.05 34.80
N LEU A 182 19.86 4.26 33.72
CA LEU A 182 19.26 2.94 33.54
C LEU A 182 20.32 1.83 33.53
N PRO A 183 19.98 0.59 33.90
CA PRO A 183 20.89 -0.55 33.81
C PRO A 183 21.12 -0.92 32.35
N LEU A 184 22.36 -0.74 31.86
CA LEU A 184 22.73 -0.94 30.45
C LEU A 184 23.96 -1.84 30.34
N ARG A 185 24.19 -2.47 29.19
CA ARG A 185 25.51 -3.04 28.86
C ARG A 185 26.37 -1.95 28.26
N SER A 186 27.69 -2.08 28.37
CA SER A 186 28.59 -1.06 27.84
C SER A 186 29.91 -1.62 27.34
N HIS A 187 30.37 -1.04 26.24
CA HIS A 187 31.73 -1.18 25.73
C HIS A 187 32.27 0.21 25.35
N ILE A 188 33.59 0.33 25.32
CA ILE A 188 34.30 1.53 24.89
C ILE A 188 35.21 1.15 23.73
N VAL A 189 35.19 1.99 22.71
CA VAL A 189 36.07 1.88 21.54
C VAL A 189 37.11 2.98 21.67
N PHE A 190 38.38 2.59 21.70
CA PHE A 190 39.51 3.49 21.61
C PHE A 190 40.03 3.50 20.18
N THR A 191 40.32 4.69 19.68
CA THR A 191 40.93 4.92 18.37
C THR A 191 42.25 5.64 18.60
N ASP A 192 43.34 4.96 18.31
CA ASP A 192 44.68 5.53 18.33
C ASP A 192 44.99 6.10 16.94
N VAL A 193 45.11 7.42 16.87
CA VAL A 193 45.37 8.13 15.61
C VAL A 193 46.85 8.04 15.21
N THR A 194 47.76 7.80 16.16
CA THR A 194 49.19 7.61 15.90
C THR A 194 49.44 6.29 15.16
N THR A 195 48.82 5.20 15.63
CA THR A 195 49.01 3.85 15.05
C THR A 195 47.90 3.44 14.07
N ASN A 196 46.83 4.23 13.98
CA ASN A 196 45.60 3.94 13.22
C ASN A 196 44.95 2.60 13.62
N GLN A 197 45.06 2.25 14.90
CA GLN A 197 44.46 1.04 15.47
C GLN A 197 43.22 1.38 16.29
N THR A 198 42.28 0.43 16.32
CA THR A 198 41.09 0.51 17.18
C THR A 198 41.09 -0.65 18.16
N VAL A 199 40.82 -0.35 19.43
CA VAL A 199 40.78 -1.34 20.52
C VAL A 199 39.44 -1.22 21.22
N GLU A 200 38.68 -2.30 21.23
CA GLU A 200 37.39 -2.37 21.93
C GLU A 200 37.56 -3.06 23.29
N LYS A 201 36.97 -2.46 24.33
CA LYS A 201 36.95 -3.02 25.69
C LYS A 201 35.55 -3.00 26.27
N ILE A 202 35.13 -4.14 26.83
CA ILE A 202 33.84 -4.27 27.51
C ILE A 202 33.99 -3.72 28.93
N LEU A 203 33.14 -2.78 29.34
CA LEU A 203 33.10 -2.33 30.74
C LEU A 203 32.06 -3.11 31.55
N SER A 204 30.90 -3.41 30.94
CA SER A 204 29.89 -4.26 31.57
C SER A 204 29.19 -5.17 30.56
N SER A 205 29.39 -6.47 30.72
CA SER A 205 28.74 -7.51 29.89
C SER A 205 27.28 -7.77 30.29
N LYS A 206 26.89 -7.40 31.52
CA LYS A 206 25.52 -7.49 32.02
C LYS A 206 24.93 -6.09 32.23
N PRO A 207 23.61 -5.91 32.13
CA PRO A 207 22.98 -4.63 32.43
C PRO A 207 23.33 -4.15 33.85
N ALA A 208 24.04 -3.02 33.94
CA ALA A 208 24.48 -2.42 35.19
C ALA A 208 24.36 -0.89 35.13
N THR A 209 24.26 -0.24 36.29
CA THR A 209 24.23 1.23 36.40
C THR A 209 25.60 1.82 36.74
N LEU A 210 26.55 1.00 37.20
CA LEU A 210 27.93 1.37 37.44
C LEU A 210 28.81 0.61 36.46
N HIS A 211 29.64 1.35 35.72
CA HIS A 211 30.52 0.81 34.69
C HIS A 211 31.95 1.14 35.07
N LEU A 212 32.82 0.13 35.05
CA LEU A 212 34.21 0.23 35.46
C LEU A 212 35.09 -0.51 34.44
N LEU A 213 36.18 0.12 34.05
CA LEU A 213 37.20 -0.50 33.23
C LEU A 213 38.57 -0.12 33.78
N THR A 214 39.43 -1.14 33.89
CA THR A 214 40.86 -0.98 34.11
C THR A 214 41.58 -1.69 32.97
N THR A 215 42.41 -0.98 32.21
CA THR A 215 43.16 -1.57 31.10
C THR A 215 44.57 -0.99 31.03
N GLY A 216 45.55 -1.80 30.62
CA GLY A 216 46.92 -1.36 30.36
C GLY A 216 47.39 -1.69 28.94
N ASP A 217 46.43 -1.88 28.04
CA ASP A 217 46.62 -2.25 26.63
C ASP A 217 46.63 -1.03 25.70
N ILE A 218 46.52 0.16 26.28
CA ILE A 218 46.43 1.43 25.57
C ILE A 218 47.69 2.21 25.90
N ASN A 219 48.41 2.66 24.87
CA ASN A 219 49.56 3.51 25.05
C ASN A 219 49.12 4.94 25.31
N ILE A 220 49.15 5.34 26.57
CA ILE A 220 48.62 6.61 27.05
C ILE A 220 49.33 7.83 26.44
N ASP A 221 50.55 7.67 25.93
CA ASP A 221 51.33 8.73 25.30
C ASP A 221 50.86 9.07 23.87
N ASP A 222 50.02 8.22 23.26
CA ASP A 222 49.50 8.40 21.91
C ASP A 222 48.26 9.33 21.85
N GLU A 223 47.97 9.86 20.66
CA GLU A 223 46.76 10.65 20.44
C GLU A 223 45.53 9.74 20.33
N ILE A 224 44.91 9.48 21.47
CA ILE A 224 43.78 8.56 21.58
C ILE A 224 42.46 9.32 21.65
N TYR A 225 41.48 8.82 20.90
CA TYR A 225 40.08 9.20 21.01
C TYR A 225 39.28 8.01 21.55
N TYR A 226 38.19 8.28 22.26
CA TYR A 226 37.31 7.24 22.78
C TYR A 226 35.85 7.53 22.47
N GLN A 227 35.08 6.45 22.35
CA GLN A 227 33.62 6.48 22.22
C GLN A 227 33.01 5.39 23.11
N ILE A 228 32.06 5.77 23.96
CA ILE A 228 31.31 4.82 24.79
C ILE A 228 30.07 4.39 24.03
N VAL A 229 29.80 3.09 24.01
CA VAL A 229 28.61 2.50 23.41
C VAL A 229 27.82 1.80 24.52
N LEU A 230 26.54 2.14 24.61
CA LEU A 230 25.59 1.58 25.55
C LEU A 230 24.59 0.71 24.79
N THR A 231 24.29 -0.47 25.32
CA THR A 231 23.29 -1.38 24.75
C THR A 231 22.19 -1.63 25.76
N ASP A 232 20.94 -1.44 25.35
CA ASP A 232 19.77 -1.71 26.18
C ASP A 232 19.43 -3.22 26.26
N VAL A 233 18.39 -3.56 27.02
CA VAL A 233 17.90 -4.94 27.15
C VAL A 233 17.28 -5.49 25.86
N ASN A 234 16.87 -4.62 24.94
CA ASN A 234 16.27 -4.98 23.65
C ASN A 234 17.33 -5.10 22.53
N GLY A 235 18.61 -4.83 22.82
CA GLY A 235 19.70 -4.85 21.86
C GLY A 235 19.87 -3.54 21.06
N ALA A 236 19.17 -2.47 21.41
CA ALA A 236 19.37 -1.16 20.82
C ALA A 236 20.68 -0.53 21.33
N GLU A 237 21.54 -0.13 20.41
CA GLU A 237 22.81 0.52 20.71
C GLU A 237 22.71 2.04 20.62
N THR A 238 23.35 2.70 21.58
CA THR A 238 23.44 4.16 21.66
C THR A 238 24.89 4.54 21.88
N LYS A 239 25.43 5.45 21.07
CA LYS A 239 26.86 5.83 21.08
C LYS A 239 27.04 7.27 21.53
N THR A 240 28.07 7.55 22.32
CA THR A 240 28.44 8.92 22.71
C THR A 240 29.18 9.65 21.60
N GLU A 241 29.39 10.95 21.77
CA GLU A 241 30.41 11.69 21.03
C GLU A 241 31.79 11.04 21.15
N ILE A 242 32.56 11.12 20.06
CA ILE A 242 33.99 10.79 20.07
C ILE A 242 34.71 11.92 20.79
N LYS A 243 35.43 11.59 21.87
CA LYS A 243 36.19 12.57 22.66
C LYS A 243 37.65 12.20 22.70
N ARG A 244 38.52 13.22 22.69
CA ARG A 244 39.94 13.01 22.96
C ARG A 244 40.12 12.51 24.39
N LEU A 245 41.00 11.54 24.57
CA LEU A 245 41.37 11.04 25.89
C LEU A 245 42.24 12.09 26.59
N GLU A 246 41.62 12.86 27.47
CA GLU A 246 42.32 13.81 28.34
C GLU A 246 42.44 13.21 29.74
N LEU A 247 43.68 13.02 30.19
CA LEU A 247 43.96 12.51 31.53
C LEU A 247 44.04 13.67 32.52
N LYS A 248 43.30 13.53 33.62
CA LYS A 248 43.36 14.42 34.77
C LYS A 248 44.15 13.78 35.91
#